data_AF-A0A368GQX8-F1
#
_entry.id   AF-A0A368GQX8-F1
#
_cell.length_a   1.000
_cell.length_b   1.000
_cell.length_c   1.000
_cell.angle_alpha   90.00
_cell.angle_beta   90.00
_cell.angle_gamma   90.00
#
_symmetry.space_group_name_H-M   'P 1'
#
loop_
_entity.id
_entity.type
_entity.pdbx_description
1 polymer ?
#
loop_
_entity_poly.entity_id
_entity_poly.type
_entity_poly.pdbx_seq_one_letter_code
_entity_poly.pdbx_strand_id
1 'polypeptide(L)'
;MLEGLLAFKFDSDDACESHISIGIIHMFEPFFSVLLAEQILGKGMQMQYDDGRTTITCLCESPMFVQAPLHAKRLNDDTATVYRLSGVAEGDDVENRTIDIFDEAAFEELLQEARQQGYRHVYALQNLCICRVSFVKGFGKSYRRTTILDTPCWIEIHFVNYLQRLDEVLSTLPTPTHDVHSFS
;
A
#
# COMPACT_ATOMS: atom_id res chain seq x y z
N MET A 1 2.13 25.27 -6.97
CA MET A 1 2.25 23.89 -7.49
C MET A 1 2.43 23.03 -6.25
N LEU A 2 1.32 22.74 -5.57
CA LEU A 2 1.30 22.04 -4.29
C LEU A 2 1.06 20.57 -4.63
N GLU A 3 2.12 19.77 -4.60
CA GLU A 3 1.99 18.32 -4.47
C GLU A 3 1.57 18.05 -3.02
N GLY A 4 0.26 17.93 -2.81
CA GLY A 4 -0.31 17.53 -1.53
C GLY A 4 -0.17 16.02 -1.37
N LEU A 5 1.00 15.56 -0.91
CA LEU A 5 1.15 14.19 -0.44
C LEU A 5 0.34 14.05 0.85
N LEU A 6 -0.87 13.49 0.75
CA LEU A 6 -1.65 13.05 1.91
C LEU A 6 -0.95 11.84 2.54
N ALA A 7 -0.01 12.10 3.44
CA ALA A 7 0.58 11.09 4.29
C ALA A 7 -0.39 10.76 5.44
N PHE A 8 -1.07 9.62 5.37
CA PHE A 8 -1.71 9.05 6.56
C PHE A 8 -0.62 8.39 7.40
N LYS A 9 -0.24 9.05 8.50
CA LYS A 9 0.61 8.45 9.53
C LYS A 9 -0.28 7.57 10.42
N PHE A 10 -0.17 6.26 10.27
CA PHE A 10 -0.61 5.32 11.30
C PHE A 10 0.51 5.25 12.35
N ASP A 11 0.36 5.96 13.46
CA ASP A 11 1.14 5.65 14.66
C ASP A 11 0.60 4.32 15.20
N SER A 12 1.36 3.25 14.99
CA SER A 12 1.18 2.01 15.73
C SER A 12 1.96 2.13 17.02
N ASP A 13 1.47 2.99 17.90
CA ASP A 13 1.89 3.12 19.29
C ASP A 13 0.60 3.32 20.09
N ASP A 14 -0.16 2.24 20.27
CA ASP A 14 -0.74 1.90 21.56
C ASP A 14 -1.42 0.54 21.49
N ALA A 15 -1.08 -0.27 22.47
CA ALA A 15 -1.60 -1.61 22.71
C ALA A 15 -3.11 -1.59 23.01
N CYS A 16 -3.79 -2.70 22.70
CA CYS A 16 -5.19 -3.01 23.02
C CYS A 16 -6.26 -2.21 22.25
N GLU A 17 -6.70 -2.73 21.11
CA GLU A 17 -8.08 -3.21 20.89
C GLU A 17 -8.21 -3.67 19.43
N SER A 18 -8.56 -4.95 19.26
CA SER A 18 -8.55 -5.73 18.02
C SER A 18 -9.65 -5.35 17.00
N HIS A 19 -10.06 -4.09 16.94
CA HIS A 19 -11.06 -3.61 15.99
C HIS A 19 -10.78 -2.17 15.56
N ILE A 20 -9.81 -1.97 14.66
CA ILE A 20 -9.72 -0.70 13.93
C ILE A 20 -10.79 -0.74 12.81
N SER A 21 -12.01 -0.37 13.16
CA SER A 21 -13.01 0.01 12.16
C SER A 21 -12.64 1.40 11.67
N ILE A 22 -11.83 1.51 10.61
CA ILE A 22 -11.57 2.80 9.96
C ILE A 22 -12.85 3.23 9.24
N GLY A 23 -13.78 3.79 10.00
CA GLY A 23 -14.90 4.54 9.46
C GLY A 23 -14.38 5.81 8.81
N ILE A 24 -14.69 5.97 7.52
CA ILE A 24 -14.61 7.22 6.75
C ILE A 24 -13.18 7.69 6.47
N ILE A 25 -12.67 7.29 5.30
CA ILE A 25 -11.44 7.87 4.73
C ILE A 25 -11.82 9.21 4.07
N HIS A 26 -11.54 10.33 4.76
CA HIS A 26 -11.65 11.66 4.18
C HIS A 26 -10.55 11.86 3.12
N MET A 27 -10.94 11.75 1.86
CA MET A 27 -10.14 12.12 0.69
C MET A 27 -10.09 13.64 0.58
N PHE A 28 -8.91 14.23 0.74
CA PHE A 28 -8.71 15.68 0.70
C PHE A 28 -7.77 16.09 -0.44
N GLU A 29 -8.31 16.19 -1.66
CA GLU A 29 -7.81 17.17 -2.64
C GLU A 29 -8.95 18.11 -3.07
N PRO A 30 -8.68 19.42 -3.24
CA PRO A 30 -9.67 20.46 -2.93
C PRO A 30 -10.58 20.87 -4.09
N PHE A 31 -10.92 19.99 -5.05
CA PHE A 31 -11.68 20.48 -6.23
C PHE A 31 -12.81 19.61 -6.80
N PHE A 32 -13.09 18.40 -6.29
CA PHE A 32 -14.22 17.63 -6.82
C PHE A 32 -14.96 16.82 -5.75
N SER A 33 -15.93 17.49 -5.14
CA SER A 33 -17.13 16.91 -4.52
C SER A 33 -16.93 15.91 -3.37
N VAL A 34 -16.71 16.45 -2.16
CA VAL A 34 -16.93 15.74 -0.88
C VAL A 34 -18.33 15.09 -0.82
N LEU A 35 -19.33 15.69 -1.46
CA LEU A 35 -20.70 15.15 -1.56
C LEU A 35 -20.86 13.95 -2.50
N LEU A 36 -19.97 13.75 -3.48
CA LEU A 36 -20.06 12.63 -4.42
C LEU A 36 -19.28 11.40 -3.92
N ALA A 37 -18.25 11.63 -3.09
CA ALA A 37 -17.46 10.57 -2.47
C ALA A 37 -18.31 9.70 -1.51
N GLU A 38 -19.14 10.31 -0.66
CA GLU A 38 -20.06 9.57 0.22
C GLU A 38 -21.16 8.81 -0.55
N GLN A 39 -21.57 9.34 -1.71
CA GLN A 39 -22.66 8.76 -2.51
C GLN A 39 -22.19 7.65 -3.47
N ILE A 40 -20.89 7.56 -3.78
CA ILE A 40 -20.31 6.59 -4.72
C ILE A 40 -19.42 5.54 -4.03
N LEU A 41 -18.74 5.87 -2.90
CA LEU A 41 -17.82 4.94 -2.23
C LEU A 41 -18.50 4.00 -1.21
N GLY A 42 -19.75 4.28 -0.80
CA GLY A 42 -20.43 3.46 0.20
C GLY A 42 -19.60 3.30 1.48
N LYS A 43 -19.40 2.06 1.95
CA LYS A 43 -18.61 1.74 3.16
C LYS A 43 -17.08 1.80 2.96
N GLY A 44 -16.59 2.06 1.74
CA GLY A 44 -15.16 2.23 1.45
C GLY A 44 -14.36 0.93 1.49
N MET A 45 -13.22 0.94 2.17
CA MET A 45 -12.39 -0.25 2.40
C MET A 45 -12.18 -0.45 3.89
N GLN A 46 -12.02 -1.70 4.30
CA GLN A 46 -11.64 -2.06 5.65
C GLN A 46 -10.21 -2.61 5.65
N MET A 47 -9.38 -2.12 6.55
CA MET A 47 -8.03 -2.64 6.79
C MET A 47 -8.04 -3.38 8.13
N GLN A 48 -7.51 -4.59 8.16
CA GLN A 48 -7.39 -5.39 9.38
C GLN A 48 -5.94 -5.80 9.58
N TYR A 49 -5.51 -5.85 10.83
CA TYR A 49 -4.22 -6.40 11.23
C TYR A 49 -4.46 -7.54 12.20
N ASP A 50 -4.02 -8.73 11.84
CA ASP A 50 -4.14 -9.93 12.66
C ASP A 50 -2.90 -10.81 12.45
N ASP A 51 -2.34 -11.31 13.56
CA ASP A 51 -1.17 -12.21 13.59
C ASP A 51 0.01 -11.80 12.66
N GLY A 52 0.40 -10.52 12.67
CA GLY A 52 1.49 -10.02 11.82
C GLY A 52 1.13 -9.84 10.34
N ARG A 53 -0.14 -10.00 9.98
CA ARG A 53 -0.65 -9.83 8.62
C ARG A 53 -1.60 -8.66 8.54
N THR A 54 -1.43 -7.86 7.50
CA THR A 54 -2.36 -6.79 7.17
C THR A 54 -3.16 -7.16 5.95
N THR A 55 -4.48 -7.13 6.08
CA THR A 55 -5.42 -7.40 4.99
C THR A 55 -6.25 -6.16 4.69
N ILE A 56 -6.70 -6.05 3.43
CA ILE A 56 -7.68 -5.06 3.00
C ILE A 56 -8.88 -5.79 2.41
N THR A 57 -10.08 -5.37 2.80
CA THR A 57 -11.35 -5.85 2.28
C THR A 57 -12.12 -4.72 1.60
N CYS A 58 -12.60 -4.98 0.39
CA CYS A 58 -13.47 -4.07 -0.35
C CYS A 58 -14.90 -4.08 0.25
N LEU A 59 -15.35 -2.93 0.75
CA LEU A 59 -16.73 -2.71 1.19
C LEU A 59 -17.51 -1.81 0.22
N CYS A 60 -16.85 -1.35 -0.86
CA CYS A 60 -17.46 -0.57 -1.93
C CYS A 60 -18.38 -1.44 -2.78
N GLU A 61 -19.44 -0.86 -3.36
CA GLU A 61 -20.26 -1.55 -4.37
C GLU A 61 -19.46 -1.84 -5.65
N SER A 62 -18.48 -0.99 -5.96
CA SER A 62 -17.60 -1.07 -7.12
C SER A 62 -16.27 -1.75 -6.77
N PRO A 63 -15.58 -2.36 -7.76
CA PRO A 63 -14.30 -3.02 -7.53
C PRO A 63 -13.19 -2.04 -7.14
N MET A 64 -12.21 -2.56 -6.40
CA MET A 64 -10.97 -1.85 -6.07
C MET A 64 -9.76 -2.55 -6.66
N PHE A 65 -8.69 -1.79 -6.86
CA PHE A 65 -7.48 -2.23 -7.53
C PHE A 65 -6.29 -1.93 -6.62
N VAL A 66 -5.63 -3.00 -6.16
CA VAL A 66 -4.60 -2.95 -5.13
C VAL A 66 -3.27 -3.36 -5.72
N GLN A 67 -2.29 -2.47 -5.67
CA GLN A 67 -0.89 -2.80 -5.87
C GLN A 67 -0.26 -3.03 -4.50
N ALA A 68 0.01 -4.29 -4.18
CA ALA A 68 0.67 -4.71 -2.95
C ALA A 68 1.98 -5.43 -3.31
N PRO A 69 3.12 -4.70 -3.35
CA PRO A 69 4.38 -5.27 -3.83
C PRO A 69 4.88 -6.45 -2.99
N LEU A 70 4.66 -6.44 -1.67
CA LEU A 70 5.05 -7.55 -0.80
C LEU A 70 4.20 -8.81 -1.09
N HIS A 71 2.89 -8.64 -1.28
CA HIS A 71 2.00 -9.72 -1.69
C HIS A 71 2.41 -10.31 -3.05
N ALA A 72 2.68 -9.43 -4.02
CA ALA A 72 3.14 -9.85 -5.34
C ALA A 72 4.44 -10.65 -5.25
N LYS A 73 5.41 -10.18 -4.45
CA LYS A 73 6.67 -10.89 -4.27
C LYS A 73 6.48 -12.26 -3.62
N ARG A 74 5.54 -12.40 -2.67
CA ARG A 74 5.17 -13.70 -2.06
C ARG A 74 4.57 -14.67 -3.07
N LEU A 75 3.82 -14.16 -4.05
CA LEU A 75 3.28 -14.95 -5.17
C LEU A 75 4.27 -15.16 -6.32
N ASN A 76 5.50 -14.64 -6.23
CA ASN A 76 6.48 -14.58 -7.33
C ASN A 76 5.99 -13.80 -8.57
N ASP A 77 5.11 -12.82 -8.36
CA ASP A 77 4.63 -11.89 -9.37
C ASP A 77 5.54 -10.63 -9.47
N ASP A 78 5.34 -9.84 -10.52
CA ASP A 78 5.95 -8.50 -10.65
C ASP A 78 5.42 -7.59 -9.53
N THR A 79 6.30 -6.87 -8.82
CA THR A 79 5.93 -5.86 -7.82
C THR A 79 5.02 -4.73 -8.34
N ALA A 80 4.96 -4.57 -9.67
CA ALA A 80 4.02 -3.67 -10.36
C ALA A 80 2.62 -4.27 -10.60
N THR A 81 2.38 -5.50 -10.16
CA THR A 81 1.10 -6.21 -10.36
C THR A 81 -0.01 -5.53 -9.55
N VAL A 82 -1.17 -5.40 -10.19
CA VAL A 82 -2.37 -4.79 -9.62
C VAL A 82 -3.46 -5.85 -9.53
N TYR A 83 -3.83 -6.18 -8.29
CA TYR A 83 -4.87 -7.15 -7.96
C TYR A 83 -6.23 -6.46 -7.97
N ARG A 84 -7.22 -7.08 -8.60
CA ARG A 84 -8.59 -6.60 -8.62
C ARG A 84 -9.38 -7.31 -7.52
N LEU A 85 -9.95 -6.55 -6.59
CA LEU A 85 -10.94 -7.05 -5.64
C LEU A 85 -12.33 -6.68 -6.13
N SER A 86 -13.25 -7.64 -6.05
CA SER A 86 -14.63 -7.43 -6.45
C SER A 86 -15.33 -6.42 -5.53
N GLY A 87 -16.34 -5.74 -6.04
CA GLY A 87 -17.23 -4.92 -5.21
C GLY A 87 -18.36 -5.76 -4.62
N VAL A 88 -19.04 -5.24 -3.60
CA VAL A 88 -20.21 -5.90 -2.98
C VAL A 88 -21.33 -6.17 -3.99
N ALA A 89 -21.46 -5.35 -5.03
CA ALA A 89 -22.48 -5.54 -6.06
C ALA A 89 -22.19 -6.73 -7.00
N GLU A 90 -20.94 -7.20 -7.07
CA GLU A 90 -20.53 -8.31 -7.94
C GLU A 90 -20.65 -9.69 -7.26
N GLY A 91 -20.80 -9.72 -5.94
CA GLY A 91 -20.97 -10.94 -5.17
C GLY A 91 -20.73 -10.71 -3.67
N ASP A 92 -21.28 -11.59 -2.84
CA ASP A 92 -21.12 -11.52 -1.39
C ASP A 92 -19.94 -12.36 -0.86
N ASP A 93 -19.12 -12.89 -1.77
CA ASP A 93 -17.93 -13.64 -1.40
C ASP A 93 -16.88 -12.68 -0.83
N VAL A 94 -16.55 -12.85 0.44
CA VAL A 94 -15.56 -12.03 1.13
C VAL A 94 -14.15 -12.33 0.64
N GLU A 95 -13.85 -13.57 0.25
CA GLU A 95 -12.51 -13.97 -0.18
C GLU A 95 -12.06 -13.20 -1.44
N ASN A 96 -12.96 -13.05 -2.40
CA ASN A 96 -12.71 -12.28 -3.64
C ASN A 96 -12.69 -10.76 -3.43
N ARG A 97 -13.06 -10.29 -2.24
CA ARG A 97 -13.05 -8.88 -1.84
C ARG A 97 -11.88 -8.56 -0.93
N THR A 98 -11.13 -9.57 -0.47
CA THR A 98 -10.06 -9.42 0.51
C THR A 98 -8.70 -9.77 -0.09
N ILE A 99 -7.67 -9.03 0.29
CA ILE A 99 -6.28 -9.30 -0.07
C ILE A 99 -5.36 -9.04 1.11
N ASP A 100 -4.39 -9.93 1.31
CA ASP A 100 -3.27 -9.72 2.21
C ASP A 100 -2.30 -8.73 1.58
N ILE A 101 -2.20 -7.50 2.10
CA ILE A 101 -1.30 -6.50 1.54
C ILE A 101 0.09 -6.55 2.18
N PHE A 102 0.19 -7.04 3.41
CA PHE A 102 1.46 -7.10 4.14
C PHE A 102 1.53 -8.32 5.06
N ASP A 103 2.71 -8.92 5.15
CA ASP A 103 3.00 -10.08 5.98
C ASP A 103 4.37 -9.86 6.63
N GLU A 104 4.39 -9.67 7.95
CA GLU A 104 5.60 -9.34 8.70
C GLU A 104 6.66 -10.43 8.60
N ALA A 105 6.25 -11.71 8.66
CA ALA A 105 7.19 -12.81 8.58
C ALA A 105 7.89 -12.86 7.20
N ALA A 106 7.11 -12.69 6.13
CA ALA A 106 7.65 -12.62 4.76
C ALA A 106 8.57 -11.41 4.57
N PHE A 107 8.23 -10.27 5.18
CA PHE A 107 9.07 -9.07 5.11
C PHE A 107 10.41 -9.26 5.82
N GLU A 108 10.42 -9.85 7.02
CA GLU A 108 11.66 -10.08 7.79
C GLU A 108 12.58 -11.08 7.07
N GLU A 109 12.03 -12.12 6.43
CA GLU A 109 12.82 -13.04 5.60
C GLU A 109 13.50 -12.31 4.44
N LEU A 110 12.75 -11.51 3.68
CA LEU A 110 13.31 -10.68 2.60
C LEU A 110 14.34 -9.67 3.09
N LEU A 111 14.14 -9.10 4.28
CA LEU A 111 15.08 -8.18 4.91
C LEU A 111 16.40 -8.87 5.24
N GLN A 112 16.35 -10.08 5.81
CA GLN A 112 17.54 -10.87 6.12
C GLN A 112 18.33 -11.24 4.86
N GLU A 113 17.65 -11.65 3.79
CA GLU A 113 18.27 -11.92 2.50
C GLU A 113 18.91 -10.66 1.90
N ALA A 114 18.18 -9.54 1.89
CA ALA A 114 18.66 -8.29 1.33
C ALA A 114 19.87 -7.74 2.10
N ARG A 115 19.92 -7.93 3.44
CA ARG A 115 21.07 -7.56 4.27
C ARG A 115 22.36 -8.24 3.79
N GLN A 116 22.29 -9.51 3.39
CA GLN A 116 23.45 -10.26 2.88
C GLN A 116 23.91 -9.78 1.49
N GLN A 117 22.98 -9.25 0.68
CA GLN A 117 23.25 -8.76 -0.66
C GLN A 117 23.74 -7.29 -0.68
N GLY A 118 23.63 -6.58 0.46
CA GLY A 118 24.15 -5.24 0.66
C GLY A 118 23.14 -4.10 0.51
N TYR A 119 23.61 -2.87 0.71
CA TYR A 119 22.78 -1.66 0.89
C TYR A 119 21.70 -1.45 -0.18
N ARG A 120 22.02 -1.63 -1.48
CA ARG A 120 21.06 -1.40 -2.58
C ARG A 120 19.85 -2.33 -2.50
N HIS A 121 20.04 -3.56 -2.06
CA HIS A 121 18.97 -4.55 -1.95
C HIS A 121 18.06 -4.22 -0.77
N VAL A 122 18.62 -3.80 0.36
CA VAL A 122 17.83 -3.34 1.52
C VAL A 122 17.05 -2.08 1.16
N TYR A 123 17.69 -1.12 0.47
CA TYR A 123 17.02 0.10 0.02
C TYR A 123 15.84 -0.19 -0.92
N ALA A 124 15.98 -1.17 -1.81
CA ALA A 124 14.89 -1.56 -2.71
C ALA A 124 13.65 -2.13 -1.96
N LEU A 125 13.81 -2.66 -0.74
CA LEU A 125 12.69 -3.13 0.08
C LEU A 125 11.78 -2.00 0.55
N GLN A 126 12.24 -0.74 0.53
CA GLN A 126 11.40 0.42 0.84
C GLN A 126 10.12 0.44 0.00
N ASN A 127 10.21 0.02 -1.26
CA ASN A 127 9.06 -0.06 -2.17
C ASN A 127 8.05 -1.14 -1.75
N LEU A 128 8.45 -2.15 -0.96
CA LEU A 128 7.55 -3.19 -0.46
C LEU A 128 6.67 -2.69 0.68
N CYS A 129 7.11 -1.66 1.39
CA CYS A 129 6.37 -1.01 2.47
C CYS A 129 5.36 0.05 1.98
N ILE A 130 5.19 0.18 0.66
CA ILE A 130 4.27 1.14 0.05
C ILE A 130 3.24 0.36 -0.76
N CYS A 131 1.99 0.39 -0.31
CA CYS A 131 0.86 -0.17 -1.03
C CYS A 131 0.04 0.95 -1.65
N ARG A 132 -0.49 0.70 -2.84
CA ARG A 132 -1.30 1.67 -3.57
C ARG A 132 -2.65 1.08 -3.90
N VAL A 133 -3.71 1.85 -3.67
CA VAL A 133 -5.07 1.38 -3.86
C VAL A 133 -5.83 2.40 -4.71
N SER A 134 -6.50 1.93 -5.76
CA SER A 134 -7.38 2.73 -6.59
C SER A 134 -8.80 2.21 -6.52
N PHE A 135 -9.77 3.12 -6.47
CA PHE A 135 -11.19 2.80 -6.42
C PHE A 135 -11.79 2.93 -7.82
N VAL A 136 -12.73 2.04 -8.16
CA VAL A 136 -13.52 2.05 -9.41
C VAL A 136 -12.72 1.72 -10.68
N LYS A 137 -11.47 2.19 -10.80
CA LYS A 137 -10.66 2.10 -12.04
C LYS A 137 -9.33 1.42 -11.78
N GLY A 138 -9.01 0.41 -12.60
CA GLY A 138 -7.71 -0.24 -12.59
C GLY A 138 -6.62 0.56 -13.31
N PHE A 139 -5.39 0.27 -12.94
CA PHE A 139 -4.15 0.85 -13.48
C PHE A 139 -3.06 -0.22 -13.64
N GLY A 140 -2.02 0.07 -14.40
CA GLY A 140 -0.90 -0.84 -14.67
C GLY A 140 -0.96 -1.49 -16.05
N LYS A 141 -0.06 -2.44 -16.31
CA LYS A 141 0.16 -3.05 -17.64
C LYS A 141 -1.10 -3.69 -18.25
N SER A 142 -2.01 -4.16 -17.40
CA SER A 142 -3.25 -4.82 -17.83
C SER A 142 -4.42 -3.85 -18.07
N TYR A 143 -4.23 -2.54 -17.89
CA TYR A 143 -5.28 -1.54 -17.97
C TYR A 143 -4.91 -0.39 -18.91
N ARG A 144 -5.93 0.35 -19.35
CA ARG A 144 -5.74 1.55 -20.19
C ARG A 144 -4.87 2.62 -19.52
N ARG A 145 -4.88 2.66 -18.18
CA ARG A 145 -4.13 3.62 -17.36
C ARG A 145 -2.78 3.02 -16.99
N THR A 146 -1.71 3.68 -17.38
CA THR A 146 -0.34 3.19 -17.11
C THR A 146 0.08 3.42 -15.66
N THR A 147 -0.37 4.52 -15.06
CA THR A 147 0.01 4.90 -13.70
C THR A 147 -1.23 5.05 -12.81
N ILE A 148 -1.04 4.95 -11.49
CA ILE A 148 -2.12 5.18 -10.55
C ILE A 148 -2.62 6.63 -10.56
N LEU A 149 -1.74 7.58 -10.92
CA LEU A 149 -2.06 9.01 -11.00
C LEU A 149 -3.14 9.30 -12.06
N ASP A 150 -3.29 8.42 -13.05
CA ASP A 150 -4.34 8.51 -14.07
C ASP A 150 -5.73 8.08 -13.53
N THR A 151 -5.80 7.58 -12.30
CA THR A 151 -7.03 7.15 -11.65
C THR A 151 -7.64 8.29 -10.84
N PRO A 152 -8.97 8.46 -10.87
CA PRO A 152 -9.63 9.63 -10.28
C PRO A 152 -9.67 9.60 -8.75
N CYS A 153 -9.61 8.41 -8.14
CA CYS A 153 -9.67 8.22 -6.69
C CYS A 153 -8.69 7.12 -6.31
N TRP A 154 -7.60 7.48 -5.63
CA TRP A 154 -6.60 6.55 -5.15
C TRP A 154 -6.03 7.00 -3.82
N ILE A 155 -5.42 6.06 -3.11
CA ILE A 155 -4.73 6.28 -1.86
C ILE A 155 -3.41 5.51 -1.87
N GLU A 156 -2.47 5.97 -1.06
CA GLU A 156 -1.20 5.30 -0.79
C GLU A 156 -1.12 4.99 0.70
N ILE A 157 -0.69 3.77 1.01
CA ILE A 157 -0.59 3.23 2.36
C ILE A 157 0.87 2.97 2.63
N HIS A 158 1.40 3.61 3.67
CA HIS A 158 2.80 3.48 4.07
C HIS A 158 2.91 2.69 5.36
N PHE A 159 3.69 1.63 5.33
CA PHE A 159 4.01 0.81 6.49
C PHE A 159 5.16 1.44 7.27
N VAL A 160 4.88 2.55 7.97
CA VAL A 160 5.89 3.43 8.60
C VAL A 160 6.80 2.67 9.57
N ASN A 161 6.26 1.78 10.40
CA ASN A 161 7.06 0.99 11.34
C ASN A 161 8.10 0.13 10.64
N TYR A 162 7.75 -0.47 9.50
CA TYR A 162 8.67 -1.30 8.73
C TYR A 162 9.66 -0.45 7.92
N LEU A 163 9.25 0.75 7.49
CA LEU A 163 10.15 1.75 6.91
C LEU A 163 11.21 2.21 7.93
N GLN A 164 10.83 2.43 9.18
CA GLN A 164 11.77 2.78 10.26
C GLN A 164 12.74 1.63 10.54
N ARG A 165 12.25 0.38 10.64
CA ARG A 165 13.13 -0.80 10.79
C ARG A 165 14.09 -0.96 9.60
N LEU A 166 13.65 -0.62 8.38
CA LEU A 166 14.55 -0.57 7.22
C LEU A 166 15.64 0.48 7.38
N ASP A 167 15.30 1.69 7.83
CA ASP A 167 16.25 2.78 8.01
C ASP A 167 17.31 2.44 9.09
N GLU A 168 16.89 1.82 10.19
CA GLU A 168 17.80 1.30 11.21
C GLU A 168 18.82 0.31 10.61
N VAL A 169 18.34 -0.63 9.78
CA VAL A 169 19.23 -1.59 9.11
C VAL A 169 20.17 -0.89 8.14
N LEU A 170 19.65 0.05 7.35
CA LEU A 170 20.45 0.82 6.40
C LEU A 170 21.56 1.61 7.11
N SER A 171 21.29 2.12 8.32
CA SER A 171 22.29 2.83 9.12
C SER A 171 23.47 1.95 9.57
N THR A 172 23.24 0.64 9.71
CA THR A 172 24.29 -0.33 10.09
C THR A 172 25.12 -0.83 8.92
N LEU A 173 24.63 -0.67 7.69
CA LEU A 173 25.33 -1.10 6.50
C LEU A 173 26.34 -0.05 6.05
N PRO A 174 27.51 -0.46 5.52
CA PRO A 174 28.44 0.49 4.91
C PRO A 174 27.72 1.18 3.75
N THR A 175 27.63 2.51 3.81
CA THR A 175 27.01 3.30 2.75
C THR A 175 27.76 3.06 1.44
N PRO A 176 27.05 2.87 0.31
CA PRO A 176 27.72 2.76 -0.98
C PRO A 176 28.50 4.04 -1.21
N THR A 177 29.80 3.92 -1.44
CA THR A 177 30.67 4.97 -1.97
C THR A 177 30.24 5.28 -3.40
N HIS A 178 29.09 5.91 -3.56
CA HIS A 178 28.82 6.68 -4.76
C HIS A 178 29.27 8.09 -4.44
N ASP A 179 30.31 8.54 -5.14
CA ASP A 179 30.63 9.95 -5.23
C ASP A 179 29.38 10.68 -5.73
N VAL A 180 28.65 11.31 -4.81
CA VAL A 180 27.57 12.22 -5.15
C VAL A 180 28.25 13.46 -5.71
N HIS A 181 28.52 13.45 -7.01
CA HIS A 181 29.00 14.63 -7.70
C HIS A 181 27.86 15.66 -7.70
N SER A 182 28.01 16.74 -6.94
CA SER A 182 27.03 17.83 -6.81
C SER A 182 26.86 18.69 -8.07
N PHE A 183 27.11 18.16 -9.26
CA PHE A 183 26.89 18.85 -10.53
C PHE A 183 25.98 18.00 -11.43
N SER A 184 24.70 18.37 -11.46
CA SER A 184 23.78 18.16 -12.58
C SER A 184 22.71 19.23 -12.53
#